data_AF-A0A421JZJ2-F1
#
_entry.id   AF-A0A421JZJ2-F1
#
_cell.length_a   1.000
_cell.length_b   1.000
_cell.length_c   1.000
_cell.angle_alpha   90.00
_cell.angle_beta   90.00
_cell.angle_gamma   90.00
#
_symmetry.space_group_name_H-M   'P 1'
#
loop_
_entity.id
_entity.type
_entity.pdbx_description
1 polymer ?
#
loop_
_entity_poly.entity_id
_entity_poly.type
_entity_poly.pdbx_seq_one_letter_code
_entity_poly.pdbx_strand_id
1 'polypeptide(L)' 'MLIDLGSAATDLIPSVDKQVLLEEVSDHHRLVEQTLVNTGIVHTPQTAIAKKSHLQGSG' A
#
# COMPACT_ATOMS: atom_id res chain seq x y z
N MET A 1 -10.38 9.41 -6.30
CA MET A 1 -9.32 8.61 -5.64
C MET A 1 -8.50 7.94 -6.72
N LEU A 2 -7.20 8.19 -6.73
CA LEU A 2 -6.22 7.51 -7.58
C LEU A 2 -5.52 6.42 -6.77
N ILE A 3 -5.24 5.29 -7.42
CA ILE A 3 -4.51 4.17 -6.85
C ILE A 3 -3.34 3.87 -7.79
N ASP A 4 -2.12 4.00 -7.28
CA ASP A 4 -0.91 3.64 -8.00
C ASP A 4 -0.26 2.43 -7.32
N LEU A 5 0.00 1.39 -8.10
CA LEU A 5 0.58 0.13 -7.64
C LEU A 5 2.02 0.03 -8.16
N GLY A 6 2.95 0.47 -7.33
CA GLY A 6 4.37 0.38 -7.62
C GLY A 6 4.93 -1.02 -7.34
N SER A 7 6.21 -1.19 -7.69
CA SER A 7 6.91 -2.45 -7.44
C SER A 7 7.08 -2.78 -5.96
N ALA A 8 7.14 -1.75 -5.09
CA ALA A 8 7.43 -1.90 -3.66
C ALA A 8 6.36 -1.31 -2.72
N ALA A 9 5.54 -0.38 -3.22
CA ALA A 9 4.54 0.33 -2.44
C ALA A 9 3.29 0.62 -3.28
N THR A 10 2.21 0.94 -2.60
CA THR A 10 0.92 1.33 -3.16
C THR A 10 0.54 2.70 -2.62
N ASP A 11 0.30 3.66 -3.51
CA ASP A 11 -0.16 5.00 -3.17
C ASP A 11 -1.68 5.09 -3.30
N LEU A 12 -2.34 5.57 -2.25
CA LEU A 12 -3.78 5.82 -2.23
C LEU A 12 -4.00 7.33 -2.12
N ILE A 13 -4.29 7.97 -3.25
CA ILE A 13 -4.34 9.44 -3.36
C ILE A 13 -5.80 9.89 -3.41
N PRO A 14 -6.36 10.41 -2.31
CA PRO A 14 -7.68 11.00 -2.32
C PRO A 14 -7.69 12.26 -3.19
N SER A 15 -8.75 12.39 -3.98
CA SER A 15 -8.92 13.50 -4.90
C SER A 15 -10.39 13.91 -4.97
N VAL A 16 -10.67 15.20 -4.90
CA VAL A 16 -12.00 15.79 -5.08
C VAL A 16 -11.89 16.93 -6.09
N ASP A 17 -12.87 17.08 -6.99
CA ASP A 17 -12.90 18.16 -7.97
C ASP A 17 -11.58 18.38 -8.75
N LYS A 18 -10.91 17.27 -9.11
CA LYS A 18 -9.61 17.23 -9.79
C LYS A 18 -8.44 17.80 -8.99
N GLN A 19 -8.60 18.01 -7.69
CA GLN A 19 -7.55 18.42 -6.76
C GLN A 19 -7.17 17.24 -5.87
N VAL A 20 -5.87 17.14 -5.56
CA VAL A 20 -5.33 16.18 -4.62
C VAL A 20 -5.53 16.73 -3.21
N LEU A 21 -6.02 15.89 -2.29
CA LEU A 21 -6.28 16.29 -0.89
C LEU A 21 -5.09 16.11 0.05
N LEU A 22 -3.97 15.62 -0.48
CA LEU A 22 -2.71 15.40 0.25
C LEU A 22 -1.76 16.58 0.00
N GLU A 23 -1.90 17.67 0.75
CA GLU A 23 -0.93 18.78 0.74
C GLU A 23 0.08 18.61 1.89
N GLU A 24 1.39 18.69 1.60
CA GLU A 24 2.49 18.71 2.58
C GLU A 24 2.56 17.50 3.54
N VAL A 25 2.13 16.31 3.07
CA VAL A 25 2.03 15.11 3.91
C VAL A 25 3.28 14.23 3.77
N SER A 26 4.04 14.08 4.85
CA SER A 26 5.19 13.15 4.89
C SER A 26 4.77 11.69 4.73
N ASP A 27 5.65 10.84 4.18
CA ASP A 27 5.39 9.40 4.05
C ASP A 27 5.06 8.74 5.40
N HIS A 28 5.66 9.20 6.49
CA HIS A 28 5.32 8.73 7.84
C HIS A 28 3.84 8.97 8.16
N HIS A 29 3.35 10.18 7.92
CA HIS A 29 1.94 10.49 8.12
C HIS A 29 1.05 9.71 7.16
N ARG A 30 1.47 9.53 5.90
CA ARG A 30 0.72 8.73 4.91
C ARG A 30 0.61 7.26 5.29
N LEU A 31 1.62 6.69 5.96
CA LEU A 31 1.55 5.33 6.51
C LEU A 31 0.55 5.25 7.67
N VAL A 32 0.52 6.25 8.55
CA VAL A 32 -0.43 6.32 9.68
C VAL A 32 -1.87 6.46 9.18
N GLU A 33 -2.10 7.34 8.22
CA GLU A 33 -3.43 7.60 7.62
C GLU A 33 -3.80 6.60 6.51
N GLN A 34 -2.98 5.58 6.28
CA GLN A 34 -3.18 4.53 5.28
C GLN A 34 -3.36 5.07 3.84
N THR A 35 -2.75 6.21 3.51
CA THR A 35 -2.65 6.76 2.15
C THR A 35 -1.35 6.35 1.43
N LEU A 36 -0.49 5.61 2.14
CA LEU A 36 0.65 4.85 1.63
C LEU A 36 0.62 3.45 2.26
N VAL A 37 0.74 2.41 1.44
CA VAL A 37 0.86 1.02 1.89
C VAL A 37 2.18 0.47 1.39
N ASN A 38 3.03 -0.05 2.29
CA ASN A 38 4.30 -0.69 1.96
C ASN A 38 4.10 -2.12 1.41
N THR A 39 3.27 -2.22 0.38
CA THR A 39 3.04 -3.43 -0.40
C THR A 39 3.00 -3.03 -1.87
N GLY A 40 3.83 -3.67 -2.66
CA GLY A 40 3.91 -3.52 -4.10
C GLY A 40 4.02 -4.89 -4.78
N ILE A 41 3.96 -4.87 -6.10
CA ILE A 41 3.74 -6.08 -6.88
C ILE A 41 4.97 -7.01 -7.01
N VAL A 42 6.19 -6.51 -6.77
CA VAL A 42 7.43 -7.28 -6.98
C VAL A 42 8.25 -7.42 -5.70
N HIS A 43 8.52 -6.32 -5.02
CA HIS A 43 9.55 -6.24 -3.99
C HIS A 43 9.01 -6.42 -2.56
N THR A 44 7.74 -6.78 -2.40
CA THR A 44 7.16 -7.05 -1.08
C THR A 44 7.39 -8.50 -0.67
N PRO A 45 8.13 -8.77 0.42
CA PRO A 45 8.27 -10.12 0.93
C PRO A 45 6.92 -10.68 1.34
N GLN A 46 6.63 -11.94 0.99
CA GLN A 46 5.35 -12.58 1.37
C GLN A 46 5.11 -12.58 2.88
N THR A 47 6.19 -12.66 3.68
CA THR A 47 6.15 -12.60 5.14
C THR A 47 5.68 -11.24 5.69
N ALA A 48 5.83 -10.15 4.93
CA ALA A 48 5.29 -8.84 5.28
C ALA A 48 3.77 -8.78 5.11
N ILE A 49 3.20 -9.64 4.25
CA ILE A 49 1.76 -9.68 3.95
C ILE A 49 1.05 -10.72 4.84
N ALA A 50 1.68 -11.88 5.08
CA ALA A 50 1.07 -12.97 5.83
C ALA A 50 2.00 -13.57 6.88
N LYS A 51 1.52 -13.64 8.13
CA LYS A 51 2.24 -14.29 9.25
C LYS A 51 2.20 -15.83 9.21
N LYS A 52 1.15 -16.39 8.60
CA LYS A 52 0.99 -17.83 8.35
C LYS A 52 0.38 -17.99 6.97
N SER A 53 1.05 -18.69 6.06
CA SER A 53 0.46 -19.14 4.81
C SER A 53 -0.30 -20.44 5.07
N HIS A 54 -1.51 -20.55 4.52
CA HIS A 54 -2.19 -21.83 4.45
C HIS A 54 -1.52 -22.64 3.33
N LEU A 55 -0.53 -23.46 3.70
CA LEU A 55 -0.01 -24.49 2.81
C LEU A 55 -1.10 -25.55 2.68
N GLN A 56 -1.83 -25.55 1.57
CA GLN A 56 -2.62 -26.72 1.18
C GLN A 56 -1.65 -27.79 0.68
N GLY A 57 -1.12 -28.55 1.63
CA GLY A 57 -0.47 -29.84 1.41
C GLY A 57 -1.30 -30.88 2.14
N SER A 58 -2.11 -31.62 1.39
CA SER A 58 -2.71 -32.88 1.84
C SER A 58 -1.59 -33.86 2.19
N GLY A 59 -1.58 -34.31 3.45
CA GLY A 59 -0.79 -35.43 3.96
C GLY A 59 -1.61 -36.18 4.99
#